data_AF-A0A1Y3NS64-F1
#
_entry.id   AF-A0A1Y3NS64-F1
#
_cell.length_a   1.000
_cell.length_b   1.000
_cell.length_c   1.000
_cell.angle_alpha   90.00
_cell.angle_beta   90.00
_cell.angle_gamma   90.00
#
_symmetry.space_group_name_H-M   'P 1'
#
loop_
_entity.id
_entity.type
_entity.pdbx_description
1 polymer ?
#
loop_
_entity_poly.entity_id
_entity_poly.type
_entity_poly.pdbx_seq_one_letter_code
_entity_poly.pdbx_strand_id
1 'polypeptide(L)'
;MVKFINNQFIEIPKGTKEITHNIPYKDLVKPFVGPANPFNPEANENGLENKNTPAGYFEKHSISDFNFIEQQRTFQNFKYALNPNDVTGTEYIGNVEKAMDANADKNAKKKKRKQMGNPSDIDNYLGPWAGYEGETIGELHGATEV
;
A
#
# COMPACT_ATOMS: atom_id res chain seq x y z
N MET A 1 24.85 -21.77 28.72
CA MET A 1 25.89 -21.18 29.59
C MET A 1 25.44 -19.78 29.98
N VAL A 2 25.10 -19.59 31.27
CA VAL A 2 24.41 -18.41 31.80
C VAL A 2 25.45 -17.36 32.20
N LYS A 3 25.30 -16.12 31.74
CA LYS A 3 26.08 -14.97 32.22
C LYS A 3 25.14 -13.97 32.88
N PHE A 4 25.53 -13.54 34.07
CA PHE A 4 24.75 -12.70 34.98
C PHE A 4 25.07 -11.21 34.78
N ILE A 5 24.04 -10.37 34.81
CA ILE A 5 24.13 -8.95 35.20
C ILE A 5 22.93 -8.70 36.14
N ASN A 6 23.20 -8.20 37.36
CA ASN A 6 22.21 -7.72 38.35
C ASN A 6 21.09 -8.68 38.81
N ASN A 7 21.35 -9.99 38.89
CA ASN A 7 20.59 -10.95 39.71
C ASN A 7 19.05 -11.00 39.53
N GLN A 8 18.50 -10.58 38.38
CA GLN A 8 17.09 -10.73 38.05
C GLN A 8 16.91 -11.48 36.73
N PHE A 9 16.08 -12.52 36.74
CA PHE A 9 15.61 -13.20 35.55
C PHE A 9 14.59 -12.31 34.85
N ILE A 10 14.95 -11.79 33.68
CA ILE A 10 13.99 -11.08 32.82
C ILE A 10 13.47 -12.09 31.80
N GLU A 11 12.41 -12.79 32.18
CA GLU A 11 11.57 -13.51 31.24
C GLU A 11 10.41 -12.61 30.87
N ILE A 12 10.22 -12.35 29.57
CA ILE A 12 9.11 -11.54 29.08
C ILE A 12 7.91 -12.47 28.92
N PRO A 13 6.81 -12.29 29.67
CA PRO A 13 5.62 -13.10 29.51
C PRO A 13 5.05 -12.93 28.10
N LYS A 14 4.54 -14.02 27.52
CA LYS A 14 3.82 -13.98 26.24
C LYS A 14 2.63 -13.02 26.35
N GLY A 15 2.53 -12.07 25.42
CA GLY A 15 1.46 -11.07 25.39
C GLY A 15 1.81 -9.72 26.03
N THR A 16 3.02 -9.58 26.58
CA THR A 16 3.52 -8.29 27.07
C THR A 16 3.81 -7.36 25.88
N LYS A 17 3.24 -6.15 25.87
CA LYS A 17 3.38 -5.16 24.80
C LYS A 17 4.35 -4.01 25.13
N GLU A 18 4.64 -3.81 26.41
CA GLU A 18 5.46 -2.70 26.90
C GLU A 18 6.60 -3.25 27.75
N ILE A 19 7.79 -2.66 27.58
CA ILE A 19 9.01 -3.08 28.29
C ILE A 19 9.55 -1.88 29.07
N THR A 20 9.87 -2.09 30.35
CA THR A 20 10.29 -1.03 31.29
C THR A 20 11.80 -0.78 31.32
N HIS A 21 12.59 -1.69 30.77
CA HIS A 21 14.05 -1.63 30.76
C HIS A 21 14.61 -2.12 29.43
N ASN A 22 15.83 -1.70 29.10
CA ASN A 22 16.45 -2.10 27.83
C ASN A 22 16.95 -3.55 27.92
N ILE A 23 16.31 -4.46 27.17
CA ILE A 23 16.63 -5.88 27.10
C ILE A 23 17.51 -6.13 25.86
N PRO A 24 18.53 -7.01 25.93
CA PRO A 24 19.33 -7.36 24.75
C PRO A 24 18.49 -8.11 23.70
N TYR A 25 18.80 -7.87 22.42
CA TYR A 25 18.09 -8.49 21.28
C TYR A 25 17.92 -10.00 21.41
N LYS A 26 19.00 -10.71 21.82
CA LYS A 26 19.01 -12.17 21.98
C LYS A 26 17.90 -12.68 22.91
N ASP A 27 17.54 -11.89 23.92
CA ASP A 27 16.52 -12.27 24.90
C ASP A 27 15.12 -11.86 24.45
N LEU A 28 14.99 -10.76 23.70
CA LEU A 28 13.72 -10.29 23.13
C LEU A 28 13.16 -11.23 22.06
N VAL A 29 14.03 -11.76 21.17
CA VAL A 29 13.60 -12.59 20.03
C VAL A 29 13.53 -14.09 20.34
N LYS A 30 13.64 -14.49 21.61
CA LYS A 30 13.54 -15.90 21.98
C LYS A 30 12.16 -16.46 21.57
N PRO A 31 12.12 -17.56 20.82
CA PRO A 31 10.85 -18.19 20.47
C PRO A 31 10.20 -18.78 21.73
N PHE A 32 8.87 -18.83 21.72
CA PHE A 32 8.12 -19.56 22.73
C PHE A 32 8.37 -21.06 22.56
N VAL A 33 8.73 -21.75 23.65
CA VAL A 33 9.09 -23.17 23.63
C VAL A 33 7.90 -24.01 24.09
N GLY A 34 7.58 -25.06 23.33
CA GLY A 34 6.51 -26.01 23.64
C GLY A 34 5.71 -26.41 22.39
N PRO A 35 4.86 -27.46 22.48
CA PRO A 35 3.95 -27.80 21.39
C PRO A 35 2.92 -26.68 21.20
N ALA A 36 2.58 -26.38 19.94
CA ALA A 36 1.48 -25.49 19.63
C ALA A 36 0.16 -26.09 20.12
N ASN A 37 -0.73 -25.25 20.66
CA ASN A 37 -2.06 -25.71 21.09
C ASN A 37 -2.92 -26.01 19.85
N PRO A 38 -3.33 -27.27 19.61
CA PRO A 38 -4.13 -27.64 18.44
C PRO A 38 -5.58 -27.12 18.50
N PHE A 39 -6.03 -26.63 19.65
CA PHE A 39 -7.38 -26.10 19.84
C PHE A 39 -7.42 -24.58 19.90
N ASN A 40 -6.33 -23.89 19.58
CA ASN A 40 -6.35 -22.44 19.55
C ASN A 40 -7.08 -21.96 18.27
N PRO A 41 -8.29 -21.39 18.38
CA PRO A 41 -9.02 -20.90 17.20
C PRO A 41 -8.27 -19.78 16.48
N GLU A 42 -7.36 -19.06 17.16
CA GLU A 42 -6.51 -18.02 16.57
C GLU A 42 -5.28 -18.55 15.83
N ALA A 43 -4.88 -19.81 16.07
CA ALA A 43 -3.75 -20.47 15.41
C ALA A 43 -4.18 -21.54 14.38
N ASN A 44 -5.48 -21.70 14.17
CA ASN A 44 -6.02 -22.53 13.09
C ASN A 44 -5.98 -21.77 11.76
N GLU A 45 -6.14 -22.48 10.64
CA GLU A 45 -6.02 -21.96 9.25
C GLU A 45 -6.85 -20.69 8.94
N ASN A 46 -7.88 -20.39 9.75
CA ASN A 46 -8.76 -19.23 9.60
C ASN A 46 -8.53 -18.11 10.64
N GLY A 47 -7.61 -18.31 11.59
CA GLY A 47 -7.31 -17.36 12.65
C GLY A 47 -6.12 -16.47 12.28
N LEU A 48 -6.26 -15.15 12.43
CA LEU A 48 -5.10 -14.26 12.44
C LEU A 48 -4.45 -14.30 13.82
N GLU A 49 -3.19 -14.74 13.86
CA GLU A 49 -2.36 -14.63 15.04
C GLU A 49 -2.12 -13.15 15.39
N ASN A 50 -2.19 -12.80 16.69
CA ASN A 50 -1.87 -11.47 17.22
C ASN A 50 -2.71 -10.30 16.66
N LYS A 51 -4.04 -10.43 16.64
CA LYS A 51 -4.96 -9.34 16.30
C LYS A 51 -5.20 -8.37 17.47
N ASN A 52 -5.40 -7.08 17.16
CA ASN A 52 -5.90 -6.10 18.14
C ASN A 52 -7.35 -5.67 17.85
N THR A 53 -7.88 -5.99 16.67
CA THR A 53 -9.26 -5.81 16.26
C THR A 53 -9.80 -7.11 15.67
N PRO A 54 -11.13 -7.26 15.47
CA PRO A 54 -11.68 -8.46 14.85
C PRO A 54 -11.16 -8.72 13.43
N ALA A 55 -10.78 -7.67 12.70
CA ALA A 55 -10.32 -7.76 11.31
C ALA A 55 -8.80 -7.95 11.17
N GLY A 56 -8.02 -7.79 12.24
CA GLY A 56 -6.56 -7.90 12.19
C GLY A 56 -5.85 -7.00 13.19
N TYR A 57 -4.60 -6.66 12.86
CA TYR A 57 -3.73 -5.82 13.67
C TYR A 57 -3.57 -4.43 13.05
N PHE A 58 -3.84 -3.38 13.83
CA PHE A 58 -3.69 -1.99 13.42
C PHE A 58 -2.74 -1.25 14.36
N GLU A 59 -1.68 -0.66 13.81
CA GLU A 59 -0.78 0.21 14.56
C GLU A 59 -0.62 1.55 13.88
N LYS A 60 -0.20 2.54 14.66
CA LYS A 60 0.07 3.88 14.16
C LYS A 60 1.45 3.88 13.50
N HIS A 61 1.48 4.15 12.19
CA HIS A 61 2.72 4.39 11.46
C HIS A 61 2.99 5.88 11.26
N SER A 62 4.26 6.21 11.08
CA SER A 62 4.72 7.55 10.72
C SER A 62 5.52 7.44 9.41
N ILE A 63 4.89 7.82 8.30
CA ILE A 63 5.48 7.78 6.96
C ILE A 63 5.39 9.20 6.37
N SER A 64 6.33 9.58 5.52
CA SER A 64 6.26 10.85 4.78
C SER A 64 5.03 10.88 3.87
N ASP A 65 4.23 11.95 3.96
CA ASP A 65 3.05 12.16 3.11
C ASP A 65 3.40 12.09 1.62
N PHE A 66 4.55 12.66 1.25
CA PHE A 66 5.02 12.64 -0.14
C PHE A 66 5.22 11.21 -0.64
N ASN A 67 5.95 10.38 0.12
CA ASN A 67 6.23 9.00 -0.26
C ASN A 67 4.94 8.16 -0.31
N PHE A 68 4.04 8.36 0.66
CA PHE A 68 2.77 7.65 0.67
C PHE A 68 1.92 8.01 -0.55
N ILE A 69 1.75 9.31 -0.84
CA ILE A 69 0.95 9.78 -1.97
C ILE A 69 1.58 9.36 -3.30
N GLU A 70 2.91 9.38 -3.41
CA GLU A 70 3.63 8.89 -4.57
C GLU A 70 3.30 7.41 -4.84
N GLN A 71 3.51 6.54 -3.85
CA GLN A 71 3.24 5.10 -4.00
C GLN A 71 1.74 4.83 -4.25
N GLN A 72 0.85 5.57 -3.58
CA GLN A 72 -0.59 5.48 -3.80
C GLN A 72 -0.96 5.83 -5.25
N ARG A 73 -0.44 6.93 -5.80
CA ARG A 73 -0.72 7.37 -7.18
C ARG A 73 -0.12 6.41 -8.20
N THR A 74 1.09 5.93 -7.96
CA THR A 74 1.75 4.93 -8.80
C THR A 74 0.91 3.66 -8.86
N PHE A 75 0.40 3.18 -7.72
CA PHE A 75 -0.49 2.02 -7.71
C PHE A 75 -1.82 2.31 -8.42
N GLN A 76 -2.44 3.47 -8.22
CA GLN A 76 -3.70 3.81 -8.88
C GLN A 76 -3.57 3.85 -10.41
N ASN A 77 -2.48 4.44 -10.91
CA ASN A 77 -2.26 4.62 -12.35
C ASN A 77 -1.69 3.37 -13.02
N PHE A 78 -0.69 2.74 -12.41
CA PHE A 78 0.13 1.69 -13.05
C PHE A 78 -0.08 0.29 -12.44
N LYS A 79 -0.83 0.19 -11.34
CA LYS A 79 -1.15 -1.07 -10.63
C LYS A 79 0.07 -1.76 -10.01
N TYR A 80 1.13 -1.01 -9.71
CA TYR A 80 2.25 -1.49 -8.90
C TYR A 80 2.70 -0.42 -7.89
N ALA A 81 3.33 -0.85 -6.80
CA ALA A 81 3.95 0.02 -5.79
C ALA A 81 4.98 -0.77 -4.98
N LEU A 82 5.83 -0.10 -4.21
CA LEU A 82 6.72 -0.75 -3.25
C LEU A 82 5.93 -1.38 -2.11
N ASN A 83 6.36 -2.55 -1.63
CA ASN A 83 5.77 -3.24 -0.50
C ASN A 83 6.04 -2.44 0.80
N PRO A 84 5.02 -1.92 1.50
CA PRO A 84 5.24 -1.18 2.75
C PRO A 84 5.72 -2.08 3.91
N ASN A 85 5.58 -3.40 3.78
CA ASN A 85 6.03 -4.36 4.79
C ASN A 85 7.47 -4.88 4.54
N ASP A 86 8.05 -4.58 3.37
CA ASP A 86 9.39 -5.04 3.04
C ASP A 86 10.44 -4.19 3.78
N VAL A 87 11.22 -4.85 4.62
CA VAL A 87 12.31 -4.23 5.40
C VAL A 87 13.46 -3.80 4.49
N THR A 88 13.63 -4.45 3.33
CA THR A 88 14.71 -4.14 2.37
C THR A 88 14.36 -2.97 1.44
N GLY A 89 13.07 -2.67 1.26
CA GLY A 89 12.56 -1.60 0.40
C GLY A 89 12.75 -1.86 -1.10
N THR A 90 12.88 -3.12 -1.51
CA THR A 90 13.18 -3.51 -2.91
C THR A 90 12.05 -4.28 -3.58
N GLU A 91 11.13 -4.82 -2.80
CA GLU A 91 10.02 -5.62 -3.32
C GLU A 91 8.88 -4.74 -3.84
N TYR A 92 8.42 -5.02 -5.06
CA TYR A 92 7.20 -4.43 -5.62
C TYR A 92 6.01 -5.37 -5.46
N ILE A 93 4.84 -4.81 -5.24
CA ILE A 93 3.56 -5.50 -5.20
C ILE A 93 2.66 -5.07 -6.37
N GLY A 94 1.74 -5.95 -6.77
CA GLY A 94 0.83 -5.73 -7.90
C GLY A 94 1.41 -6.24 -9.21
N ASN A 95 1.44 -5.39 -10.25
CA ASN A 95 2.00 -5.75 -11.55
C ASN A 95 3.52 -5.53 -11.57
N VAL A 96 4.27 -6.54 -11.14
CA VAL A 96 5.74 -6.50 -11.04
C VAL A 96 6.41 -6.39 -12.40
N GLU A 97 5.84 -6.99 -13.45
CA GLU A 97 6.38 -6.92 -14.81
C GLU A 97 6.45 -5.47 -15.31
N LYS A 98 5.36 -4.71 -15.12
CA LYS A 98 5.32 -3.27 -15.44
C LYS A 98 6.25 -2.42 -14.58
N ALA A 99 6.53 -2.84 -13.34
CA ALA A 99 7.47 -2.13 -12.48
C ALA A 99 8.92 -2.27 -12.98
N MET A 100 9.26 -3.43 -13.57
CA MET A 100 10.58 -3.67 -14.16
C MET A 100 10.73 -3.05 -15.55
N ASP A 101 9.62 -2.91 -16.29
CA ASP A 101 9.62 -2.29 -17.61
C ASP A 101 9.70 -0.75 -17.54
N ALA A 102 10.93 -0.22 -17.57
CA ALA A 102 11.21 1.23 -17.56
C ALA A 102 10.57 2.06 -18.71
N ASN A 103 9.97 1.39 -19.71
CA ASN A 103 9.37 2.00 -20.89
C ASN A 103 7.87 1.71 -21.09
N ALA A 104 7.22 1.01 -20.15
CA ALA A 104 5.84 0.52 -20.34
C ALA A 104 4.83 1.62 -20.73
N ASP A 105 4.97 2.84 -20.21
CA ASP A 105 3.98 3.91 -20.40
C ASP A 105 4.34 4.96 -21.46
N LYS A 106 5.56 4.95 -21.99
CA LYS A 106 6.01 6.01 -22.93
C LYS A 106 5.37 5.89 -24.33
N ASN A 107 4.83 4.72 -24.66
CA ASN A 107 4.32 4.39 -26.00
C ASN A 107 2.78 4.37 -26.10
N ALA A 108 2.06 4.80 -25.06
CA ALA A 108 0.60 4.85 -25.10
C ALA A 108 0.13 5.87 -26.15
N LYS A 109 -0.75 5.44 -27.08
CA LYS A 109 -1.38 6.32 -28.07
C LYS A 109 -2.20 7.38 -27.33
N LYS A 110 -1.72 8.63 -27.34
CA LYS A 110 -2.44 9.77 -26.76
C LYS A 110 -3.72 10.02 -27.56
N LYS A 111 -4.87 10.11 -26.88
CA LYS A 111 -6.12 10.54 -27.51
C LYS A 111 -5.95 11.96 -28.05
N LYS A 112 -6.41 12.20 -29.29
CA LYS A 112 -6.35 13.52 -29.91
C LYS A 112 -7.40 14.43 -29.27
N ARG A 113 -6.99 15.64 -28.87
CA ARG A 113 -7.88 16.66 -28.30
C ARG A 113 -8.49 17.51 -29.40
N LYS A 114 -9.75 17.94 -29.23
CA LYS A 114 -10.36 18.99 -30.04
C LYS A 114 -9.54 20.28 -29.89
N GLN A 115 -9.52 21.11 -30.93
CA GLN A 115 -8.77 22.37 -30.91
C GLN A 115 -9.35 23.34 -29.87
N MET A 116 -8.48 24.13 -29.24
CA MET A 116 -8.85 25.08 -28.19
C MET A 116 -9.68 26.28 -28.71
N GLY A 117 -9.56 26.61 -30.00
CA GLY A 117 -10.21 27.78 -30.59
C GLY A 117 -9.47 29.09 -30.30
N ASN A 118 -9.96 30.18 -30.85
CA ASN A 118 -9.39 31.52 -30.66
C ASN A 118 -9.94 32.14 -29.37
N PRO A 119 -9.09 32.60 -28.43
CA PRO A 119 -9.54 33.29 -27.21
C PRO A 119 -10.40 34.55 -27.44
N SER A 120 -10.36 35.14 -28.63
CA SER A 120 -11.16 36.31 -28.98
C SER A 120 -12.60 35.96 -29.42
N ASP A 121 -12.88 34.69 -29.71
CA ASP A 121 -14.21 34.21 -30.09
C ASP A 121 -14.95 33.71 -28.84
N ILE A 122 -15.89 34.52 -28.35
CA ILE A 122 -16.60 34.30 -27.08
C ILE A 122 -17.48 33.04 -27.15
N ASP A 123 -18.02 32.73 -28.33
CA ASP A 123 -19.00 31.65 -28.48
C ASP A 123 -18.33 30.29 -28.75
N ASN A 124 -17.15 30.27 -29.39
CA ASN A 124 -16.49 29.03 -29.82
C ASN A 124 -15.16 28.73 -29.10
N TYR A 125 -14.74 29.53 -28.12
CA TYR A 125 -13.52 29.25 -27.36
C TYR A 125 -13.75 28.13 -26.34
N LEU A 126 -13.10 26.98 -26.56
CA LEU A 126 -13.20 25.82 -25.69
C LEU A 126 -12.07 25.74 -24.66
N GLY A 127 -10.91 26.36 -24.93
CA GLY A 127 -9.83 26.41 -23.94
C GLY A 127 -9.34 25.02 -23.49
N PRO A 128 -8.88 24.90 -22.23
CA PRO A 128 -8.57 23.62 -21.59
C PRO A 128 -9.76 22.64 -21.46
N TRP A 129 -10.99 23.14 -21.66
CA TRP A 129 -12.23 22.35 -21.62
C TRP A 129 -12.58 21.71 -22.96
N ALA A 130 -11.78 21.92 -24.01
CA ALA A 130 -11.93 21.19 -25.27
C ALA A 130 -11.82 19.68 -25.04
N GLY A 131 -12.89 18.93 -25.33
CA GLY A 131 -12.93 17.46 -25.20
C GLY A 131 -12.02 16.73 -26.19
N TYR A 132 -12.15 15.41 -26.28
CA TYR A 132 -11.38 14.58 -27.22
C TYR A 132 -12.14 14.35 -28.54
N GLU A 133 -11.38 14.11 -29.62
CA GLU A 133 -11.97 13.69 -30.90
C GLU A 133 -12.70 12.35 -30.73
N GLY A 134 -13.95 12.26 -31.17
CA GLY A 134 -14.80 11.06 -31.02
C GLY A 134 -15.46 10.89 -29.65
N GLU A 135 -15.29 11.85 -28.72
CA GLU A 135 -16.00 11.86 -27.44
C GLU A 135 -17.38 12.52 -27.59
N THR A 136 -18.43 11.82 -27.15
CA THR A 136 -19.84 12.27 -27.18
C THR A 136 -20.32 12.85 -25.85
N ILE A 137 -19.43 13.01 -24.87
CA ILE A 137 -19.76 13.54 -23.55
C ILE A 137 -20.11 15.03 -23.69
N GLY A 138 -21.37 15.39 -23.42
CA GLY A 138 -21.88 16.76 -23.47
C GLY A 138 -22.68 17.12 -24.72
N GLU A 139 -22.80 16.23 -25.70
CA GLU A 139 -23.74 16.37 -26.81
C GLU A 139 -25.10 15.78 -26.40
N LEU A 140 -26.21 16.44 -26.78
CA LEU A 140 -27.57 15.88 -26.65
C LEU A 140 -27.70 14.68 -27.59
N HIS A 141 -27.27 13.49 -27.14
CA HIS A 141 -27.52 12.26 -27.87
C HIS A 141 -28.76 11.57 -27.27
N GLY A 142 -29.72 11.21 -28.12
CA GLY A 142 -30.90 10.43 -27.72
C GLY A 142 -30.52 9.02 -27.28
N ALA A 143 -31.42 8.31 -26.59
CA ALA A 143 -31.19 6.96 -26.07
C ALA A 143 -30.48 6.08 -27.12
N THR A 144 -29.27 5.62 -26.80
CA THR A 144 -28.55 4.65 -27.62
C THR A 144 -29.31 3.32 -27.55
N GLU A 145 -30.02 2.99 -28.62
CA GLU A 145 -30.40 1.61 -28.89
C GLU A 145 -29.20 0.83 -29.44
N VAL A 146 -29.12 -0.42 -28.99
CA VAL A 146 -28.16 -1.51 -29.27
C VAL A 146 -26.94 -1.59 -28.35
#